data_AF-A0A7Y3I6L2-F1
#
_entry.id   AF-A0A7Y3I6L2-F1
#
_cell.length_a   1.000
_cell.length_b   1.000
_cell.length_c   1.000
_cell.angle_alpha   90.00
_cell.angle_beta   90.00
_cell.angle_gamma   90.00
#
_symmetry.space_group_name_H-M   'P 1'
#
loop_
_entity.id
_entity.type
_entity.pdbx_description
1 polymer ?
#
loop_
_entity_poly.entity_id
_entity_poly.type
_entity_poly.pdbx_seq_one_letter_code
_entity_poly.pdbx_strand_id
1 'polypeptide(L)'
;MLRLTSGAGHELTPAVDPTGERIAFISSDGGPTRLYLMGVGGGEASAWMHVATEDRDYRSATGQLHGRLRNPSGGETAARVSIVASDGRSYSPPDAFHKVISATETHHFRSRGAFTVGLPAGPATVSVRKGLEYRPVTREVIIEPGGETTLDLVLE
;
A
#
# COMPACT_ATOMS: atom_id res chain seq x y z
N MET A 1 1.73 -18.63 30.70
CA MET A 1 1.32 -17.92 29.47
C MET A 1 2.35 -18.25 28.39
N LEU A 2 1.95 -18.76 27.24
CA LEU A 2 2.86 -19.13 26.15
C LEU A 2 3.07 -17.92 25.23
N ARG A 3 4.32 -17.59 24.90
CA ARG A 3 4.67 -16.57 23.90
C ARG A 3 4.78 -17.25 22.54
N LEU A 4 4.01 -16.79 21.55
CA LEU A 4 3.97 -17.38 20.20
C LEU A 4 4.92 -16.71 19.20
N THR A 5 5.27 -15.42 19.42
CA THR A 5 6.10 -14.62 18.51
C THR A 5 7.18 -13.85 19.27
N SER A 6 8.34 -13.65 18.63
CA SER A 6 9.53 -13.00 19.21
C SER A 6 9.99 -11.73 18.48
N GLY A 7 9.39 -11.43 17.32
CA GLY A 7 9.82 -10.36 16.40
C GLY A 7 9.57 -8.92 16.88
N ALA A 8 10.12 -7.96 16.13
CA ALA A 8 9.96 -6.53 16.39
C ALA A 8 8.68 -5.93 15.78
N GLY A 9 7.96 -6.70 14.98
CA GLY A 9 6.68 -6.32 14.38
C GLY A 9 5.52 -6.33 15.39
N HIS A 10 4.35 -5.92 14.90
CA HIS A 10 3.09 -6.08 15.62
C HIS A 10 2.33 -7.26 15.02
N GLU A 11 2.13 -8.32 15.81
CA GLU A 11 1.24 -9.42 15.47
C GLU A 11 -0.14 -9.22 16.09
N LEU A 12 -1.16 -9.16 15.25
CA LEU A 12 -2.50 -8.71 15.59
C LEU A 12 -3.55 -9.69 15.07
N THR A 13 -4.75 -9.58 15.65
CA THR A 13 -5.99 -10.24 15.20
C THR A 13 -5.83 -11.76 14.94
N PRO A 14 -5.32 -12.55 15.90
CA PRO A 14 -5.16 -13.99 15.68
C PRO A 14 -6.51 -14.70 15.55
N ALA A 15 -6.57 -15.69 14.67
CA ALA A 15 -7.68 -16.61 14.52
C ALA A 15 -7.15 -18.05 14.41
N VAL A 16 -7.62 -18.94 15.28
CA VAL A 16 -7.28 -20.37 15.25
C VAL A 16 -8.12 -21.05 14.17
N ASP A 17 -7.51 -21.95 13.39
CA ASP A 17 -8.26 -22.75 12.42
C ASP A 17 -9.20 -23.77 13.10
N PRO A 18 -10.25 -24.26 12.43
CA PRO A 18 -11.25 -25.14 13.05
C PRO A 18 -10.69 -26.46 13.61
N THR A 19 -9.55 -26.92 13.10
CA THR A 19 -8.86 -28.12 13.58
C THR A 19 -7.95 -27.85 14.78
N GLY A 20 -7.61 -26.59 15.07
CA GLY A 20 -6.73 -26.22 16.17
C GLY A 20 -5.24 -26.44 15.90
N GLU A 21 -4.84 -26.56 14.63
CA GLU A 21 -3.46 -26.83 14.23
C GLU A 21 -2.70 -25.56 13.85
N ARG A 22 -3.41 -24.53 13.39
CA ARG A 22 -2.82 -23.29 12.87
C ARG A 22 -3.50 -22.03 13.41
N ILE A 23 -2.74 -20.94 13.32
CA ILE A 23 -3.19 -19.59 13.63
C ILE A 23 -2.97 -18.71 12.41
N ALA A 24 -4.03 -18.06 11.93
CA ALA A 24 -3.95 -16.94 11.01
C ALA A 24 -3.81 -15.64 11.79
N PHE A 25 -2.90 -14.75 11.37
CA PHE A 25 -2.63 -13.50 12.06
C PHE A 25 -2.08 -12.46 11.09
N ILE A 26 -2.23 -11.18 11.45
CA ILE A 26 -1.65 -10.06 10.69
C ILE A 26 -0.32 -9.69 11.34
N SER A 27 0.76 -9.61 10.57
CA SER A 27 2.05 -9.09 11.06
C SER A 27 2.52 -7.90 10.25
N SER A 28 3.06 -6.88 10.94
CA SER A 28 3.80 -5.77 10.33
C SER A 28 5.32 -6.00 10.30
N ASP A 29 5.78 -7.23 10.56
CA ASP A 29 7.21 -7.54 10.49
C ASP A 29 7.69 -7.49 9.04
N GLY A 30 8.84 -6.86 8.80
CA GLY A 30 9.42 -6.73 7.46
C GLY A 30 8.66 -5.87 6.44
N GLY A 31 7.66 -5.06 6.83
CA GLY A 31 7.00 -4.11 5.92
C GLY A 31 5.52 -3.84 6.23
N PRO A 32 4.71 -3.47 5.21
CA PRO A 32 3.27 -3.33 5.39
C PRO A 32 2.66 -4.60 5.98
N THR A 33 1.56 -4.44 6.70
CA THR A 33 0.84 -5.55 7.33
C THR A 33 0.45 -6.61 6.32
N ARG A 34 0.84 -7.86 6.57
CA ARG A 34 0.54 -9.03 5.72
C ARG A 34 -0.12 -10.12 6.55
N LEU A 35 -0.86 -10.98 5.88
CA LEU A 35 -1.49 -12.15 6.48
C LEU A 35 -0.50 -13.32 6.50
N TYR A 36 -0.37 -13.95 7.66
CA TYR A 36 0.51 -15.10 7.86
C TYR A 36 -0.24 -16.26 8.53
N LEU A 37 0.30 -17.46 8.35
CA LEU A 37 -0.06 -18.67 9.08
C LEU A 37 1.13 -19.16 9.90
N MET A 38 0.87 -19.65 11.11
CA MET A 38 1.83 -20.38 11.94
C MET A 38 1.15 -21.58 12.60
N GLY A 39 1.94 -22.53 13.14
CA GLY A 39 1.40 -23.57 14.01
C GLY A 39 1.00 -23.02 15.38
N VAL A 40 0.07 -23.69 16.08
CA VAL A 40 -0.40 -23.26 17.42
C VAL A 40 0.68 -23.23 18.51
N GLY A 41 1.82 -23.89 18.29
CA GLY A 41 2.99 -23.80 19.16
C GLY A 41 3.81 -22.51 19.01
N GLY A 42 3.48 -21.67 18.02
CA GLY A 42 4.24 -20.48 17.66
C GLY A 42 5.50 -20.80 16.85
N GLY A 43 6.41 -19.83 16.78
CA GLY A 43 7.70 -19.99 16.11
C GLY A 43 8.35 -18.67 15.73
N GLU A 44 9.62 -18.74 15.35
CA GLU A 44 10.37 -17.62 14.79
C GLU A 44 9.75 -17.14 13.47
N ALA A 45 9.95 -15.86 13.12
CA ALA A 45 9.34 -15.25 11.94
C ALA A 45 9.68 -15.96 10.62
N SER A 46 10.85 -16.59 10.54
CA SER A 46 11.29 -17.37 9.37
C SER A 46 10.46 -18.64 9.12
N ALA A 47 9.72 -19.13 10.12
CA ALA A 47 8.85 -20.30 9.99
C ALA A 47 7.41 -19.94 9.60
N TRP A 48 7.05 -18.64 9.55
CA TRP A 48 5.71 -18.21 9.22
C TRP A 48 5.45 -18.33 7.71
N MET A 49 4.27 -18.81 7.35
CA MET A 49 3.84 -18.91 5.96
C MET A 49 3.09 -17.65 5.57
N HIS A 50 3.63 -16.86 4.65
CA HIS A 50 2.93 -15.70 4.09
C HIS A 50 1.77 -16.18 3.21
N VAL A 51 0.57 -15.67 3.47
CA VAL A 51 -0.60 -15.86 2.61
C VAL A 51 -0.57 -14.77 1.55
N ALA A 52 0.04 -15.08 0.41
CA ALA A 52 0.17 -14.14 -0.70
C ALA A 52 -1.19 -13.79 -1.31
N THR A 53 -1.40 -12.52 -1.63
CA THR A 53 -2.51 -12.12 -2.52
C THR A 53 -2.03 -12.25 -3.96
N GLU A 54 -2.56 -13.22 -4.70
CA GLU A 54 -2.16 -13.48 -6.09
C GLU A 54 -2.93 -12.61 -7.09
N ASP A 55 -4.24 -12.49 -6.88
CA ASP A 55 -5.12 -11.72 -7.75
C ASP A 55 -6.13 -10.89 -6.94
N ARG A 56 -6.61 -9.80 -7.54
CA ARG A 56 -7.65 -8.94 -6.99
C ARG A 56 -8.70 -8.70 -8.06
N ASP A 57 -9.84 -9.36 -7.90
CA ASP A 57 -11.03 -9.03 -8.68
C ASP A 57 -11.68 -7.74 -8.16
N TYR A 58 -11.41 -6.65 -8.86
CA TYR A 58 -11.98 -5.33 -8.57
C TYR A 58 -13.46 -5.21 -8.97
N ARG A 59 -14.02 -6.21 -9.65
CA ARG A 59 -15.38 -6.23 -10.20
C ARG A 59 -15.69 -5.09 -11.18
N SER A 60 -14.64 -4.49 -11.73
CA SER A 60 -14.67 -3.44 -12.74
C SER A 60 -13.42 -3.56 -13.60
N ALA A 61 -13.45 -2.96 -14.79
CA ALA A 61 -12.24 -2.86 -15.60
C ALA A 61 -11.19 -2.02 -14.85
N THR A 62 -9.94 -2.46 -14.88
CA THR A 62 -8.83 -1.83 -14.16
C THR A 62 -7.68 -1.53 -15.09
N GLY A 63 -6.80 -0.62 -14.70
CA GLY A 63 -5.52 -0.36 -15.33
C GLY A 63 -4.46 -0.06 -14.28
N GLN A 64 -3.22 0.04 -14.73
CA GLN A 64 -2.06 0.23 -13.88
C GLN A 64 -1.56 1.67 -13.99
N LEU A 65 -1.27 2.31 -12.86
CA LEU A 65 -0.66 3.64 -12.79
C LEU A 65 0.79 3.53 -12.30
N HIS A 66 1.71 4.04 -13.09
CA HIS A 66 3.11 4.26 -12.74
C HIS A 66 3.38 5.73 -12.44
N GLY A 67 3.61 6.05 -11.17
CA GLY A 67 3.98 7.40 -10.75
C GLY A 67 5.48 7.57 -10.60
N ARG A 68 6.00 8.71 -11.05
CA ARG A 68 7.41 9.11 -10.87
C ARG A 68 7.47 10.51 -10.28
N LEU A 69 8.27 10.66 -9.24
CA LEU A 69 8.38 11.88 -8.45
C LEU A 69 9.79 12.46 -8.63
N ARG A 70 9.85 13.66 -9.18
CA ARG A 70 11.10 14.36 -9.51
C ARG A 70 11.20 15.64 -8.69
N ASN A 71 12.41 15.98 -8.26
CA ASN A 71 12.71 17.33 -7.77
C ASN A 71 12.93 18.29 -8.96
N PRO A 72 13.10 19.61 -8.74
CA PRO A 72 13.28 20.56 -9.83
C PRO A 72 14.58 20.36 -10.64
N SER A 73 15.58 19.68 -10.07
CA SER A 73 16.81 19.32 -10.78
C SER A 73 16.71 18.01 -11.57
N GLY A 74 15.53 17.35 -11.58
CA GLY A 74 15.26 16.10 -12.30
C GLY A 74 15.64 14.82 -11.55
N GLY A 75 16.21 14.92 -10.34
CA GLY A 75 16.49 13.78 -9.47
C GLY A 75 15.22 13.18 -8.87
N GLU A 76 15.23 11.87 -8.57
CA GLU A 76 14.10 11.24 -7.85
C GLU A 76 13.96 11.81 -6.44
N THR A 77 12.71 11.91 -5.97
CA THR A 77 12.44 12.49 -4.65
C THR A 77 11.33 11.74 -3.91
N ALA A 78 11.57 11.47 -2.63
CA ALA A 78 10.57 10.88 -1.77
C ALA A 78 9.50 11.92 -1.38
N ALA A 79 8.23 11.53 -1.42
CA ALA A 79 7.11 12.37 -1.02
C ALA A 79 5.92 11.54 -0.50
N ARG A 80 4.95 12.23 0.11
CA ARG A 80 3.64 11.69 0.45
C ARG A 80 2.76 11.74 -0.79
N VAL A 81 2.10 10.63 -1.10
CA VAL A 81 1.18 10.49 -2.23
C VAL A 81 -0.20 10.08 -1.72
N SER A 82 -1.23 10.73 -2.21
CA SER A 82 -2.64 10.39 -2.02
C SER A 82 -3.26 10.15 -3.39
N ILE A 83 -4.02 9.07 -3.53
CA ILE A 83 -4.68 8.71 -4.79
C ILE A 83 -6.15 8.46 -4.47
N VAL A 84 -7.05 9.06 -5.24
CA VAL A 84 -8.49 8.77 -5.24
C VAL A 84 -8.88 8.37 -6.65
N ALA A 85 -9.46 7.19 -6.82
CA ALA A 85 -9.84 6.66 -8.14
C ALA A 85 -11.29 7.01 -8.51
N SER A 86 -11.73 6.52 -9.68
CA SER A 86 -13.05 6.81 -10.27
C SER A 86 -14.22 6.31 -9.42
N ASP A 87 -13.98 5.33 -8.56
CA ASP A 87 -14.96 4.80 -7.61
C ASP A 87 -15.04 5.60 -6.30
N GLY A 88 -14.29 6.70 -6.19
CA GLY A 88 -14.21 7.56 -5.01
C GLY A 88 -13.38 7.00 -3.86
N ARG A 89 -12.73 5.84 -4.03
CA ARG A 89 -11.92 5.22 -2.98
C ARG A 89 -10.45 5.58 -3.09
N SER A 90 -9.75 5.45 -1.98
CA SER A 90 -8.31 5.67 -1.91
C SER A 90 -7.50 4.39 -2.13
N TYR A 91 -6.39 4.54 -2.85
CA TYR A 91 -5.53 3.43 -3.25
C TYR A 91 -4.08 3.68 -2.83
N SER A 92 -3.37 2.58 -2.56
CA SER A 92 -1.94 2.57 -2.26
C SER A 92 -1.31 1.35 -2.93
N PRO A 93 -0.02 1.43 -3.31
CA PRO A 93 0.73 0.27 -3.77
C PRO A 93 0.66 -0.89 -2.77
N PRO A 94 0.63 -2.15 -3.23
CA PRO A 94 0.50 -3.32 -2.36
C PRO A 94 1.67 -3.49 -1.38
N ASP A 95 2.82 -2.90 -1.70
CA ASP A 95 4.06 -2.91 -0.92
C ASP A 95 4.27 -1.62 -0.11
N ALA A 96 3.30 -0.69 -0.13
CA ALA A 96 3.38 0.56 0.61
C ALA A 96 2.55 0.54 1.90
N PHE A 97 3.05 1.21 2.94
CA PHE A 97 2.26 1.47 4.14
C PHE A 97 1.18 2.50 3.83
N HIS A 98 -0.07 2.03 3.84
CA HIS A 98 -1.24 2.88 3.82
C HIS A 98 -1.43 3.56 5.18
N LYS A 99 -1.60 4.89 5.17
CA LYS A 99 -1.76 5.72 6.37
C LYS A 99 -2.94 6.65 6.20
N VAL A 100 -3.60 6.98 7.31
CA VAL A 100 -4.74 7.89 7.34
C VAL A 100 -4.42 9.06 8.26
N ILE A 101 -4.69 10.28 7.80
CA ILE A 101 -4.75 11.45 8.67
C ILE A 101 -6.16 11.49 9.23
N SER A 102 -6.33 11.12 10.50
CA SER A 102 -7.66 10.98 11.12
C SER A 102 -8.50 12.25 11.04
N ALA A 103 -7.89 13.43 11.22
CA ALA A 103 -8.60 14.71 11.20
C ALA A 103 -9.23 15.07 9.84
N THR A 104 -8.71 14.54 8.75
CA THR A 104 -9.13 14.88 7.38
C THR A 104 -9.53 13.65 6.56
N GLU A 105 -9.51 12.47 7.19
CA GLU A 105 -9.65 11.15 6.56
C GLU A 105 -8.78 10.98 5.31
N THR A 106 -7.65 11.68 5.26
CA THR A 106 -6.80 11.67 4.07
C THR A 106 -5.89 10.45 4.08
N HIS A 107 -6.23 9.52 3.20
CA HIS A 107 -5.47 8.33 2.89
C HIS A 107 -4.23 8.69 2.07
N HIS A 108 -3.08 8.15 2.47
CA HIS A 108 -1.81 8.39 1.80
C HIS A 108 -0.80 7.28 2.05
N PHE A 109 0.23 7.25 1.21
CA PHE A 109 1.42 6.45 1.42
C PHE A 109 2.68 7.29 1.16
N ARG A 110 3.85 6.74 1.51
CA ARG A 110 5.14 7.37 1.20
C ARG A 110 5.76 6.65 0.02
N SER A 111 6.04 7.38 -1.05
CA SER A 111 6.88 6.89 -2.16
C SER A 111 8.33 7.32 -1.94
N ARG A 112 9.28 6.50 -2.42
CA ARG A 112 10.72 6.82 -2.43
C ARG A 112 11.17 7.53 -3.71
N GLY A 113 10.28 7.75 -4.68
CA GLY A 113 10.61 8.34 -5.98
C GLY A 113 9.78 7.77 -7.11
N ALA A 114 9.32 6.52 -6.98
CA ALA A 114 8.39 5.89 -7.91
C ALA A 114 7.37 5.03 -7.16
N PHE A 115 6.26 4.71 -7.83
CA PHE A 115 5.26 3.77 -7.35
C PHE A 115 4.47 3.16 -8.50
N THR A 116 3.91 1.96 -8.27
CA THR A 116 2.97 1.30 -9.17
C THR A 116 1.72 0.92 -8.38
N VAL A 117 0.54 1.19 -8.93
CA VAL A 117 -0.74 0.85 -8.28
C VAL A 117 -1.80 0.52 -9.33
N GLY A 118 -2.56 -0.55 -9.10
CA GLY A 118 -3.73 -0.87 -9.90
C GLY A 118 -4.96 -0.09 -9.44
N LEU A 119 -5.68 0.49 -10.39
CA LEU A 119 -6.83 1.36 -10.16
C LEU A 119 -8.01 0.94 -11.05
N PRO A 120 -9.26 1.17 -10.63
CA PRO A 120 -10.41 1.15 -11.54
C PRO A 120 -10.18 2.05 -12.75
N ALA A 121 -10.60 1.60 -13.92
CA ALA A 121 -10.58 2.40 -15.13
C ALA A 121 -11.44 3.66 -14.96
N GLY A 122 -11.02 4.76 -15.60
CA GLY A 122 -11.63 6.08 -15.48
C GLY A 122 -10.73 7.11 -14.78
N PRO A 123 -11.28 8.27 -14.38
CA PRO A 123 -10.50 9.35 -13.81
C PRO A 123 -9.97 9.00 -12.43
N ALA A 124 -8.72 9.37 -12.16
CA ALA A 124 -8.11 9.30 -10.85
C ALA A 124 -7.40 10.63 -10.53
N THR A 125 -7.43 11.03 -9.27
CA THR A 125 -6.75 12.21 -8.76
C THR A 125 -5.56 11.79 -7.92
N VAL A 126 -4.37 12.27 -8.30
CA VAL A 126 -3.10 12.03 -7.60
C VAL A 126 -2.62 13.33 -6.99
N SER A 127 -2.52 13.37 -5.67
CA SER A 127 -2.00 14.49 -4.90
C SER A 127 -0.68 14.12 -4.24
N VAL A 128 0.34 14.95 -4.42
CA VAL A 128 1.68 14.76 -3.87
C VAL A 128 2.07 15.95 -3.00
N ARG A 129 2.61 15.65 -1.82
CA ARG A 129 3.09 16.65 -0.86
C ARG A 129 4.45 16.26 -0.32
N LYS A 130 5.36 17.22 -0.21
CA LYS A 130 6.69 17.04 0.34
C LYS A 130 7.03 18.22 1.25
N GLY A 131 7.01 17.97 2.56
CA GLY A 131 7.30 19.00 3.56
C GLY A 131 6.45 20.27 3.41
N LEU A 132 6.95 21.38 3.96
CA LEU A 132 6.35 22.71 3.82
C LEU A 132 7.09 23.58 2.79
N GLU A 133 8.26 23.11 2.37
CA GLU A 133 9.17 23.79 1.46
C GLU A 133 8.79 23.60 -0.02
N TYR A 134 7.98 22.59 -0.35
CA TYR A 134 7.44 22.38 -1.70
C TYR A 134 5.94 22.66 -1.75
N ARG A 135 5.47 23.16 -2.90
CA ARG A 135 4.05 23.31 -3.17
C ARG A 135 3.42 21.92 -3.41
N PRO A 136 2.23 21.65 -2.83
CA PRO A 136 1.45 20.47 -3.19
C PRO A 136 1.16 20.43 -4.70
N VAL A 137 1.33 19.26 -5.29
CA VAL A 137 1.00 19.01 -6.71
C VAL A 137 -0.22 18.10 -6.75
N THR A 138 -1.25 18.49 -7.51
CA THR A 138 -2.39 17.62 -7.81
C THR A 138 -2.52 17.48 -9.32
N ARG A 139 -2.72 16.24 -9.78
CA ARG A 139 -2.97 15.90 -11.18
C ARG A 139 -4.14 14.95 -11.28
N GLU A 140 -4.98 15.18 -12.29
CA GLU A 140 -5.95 14.22 -12.75
C GLU A 140 -5.34 13.38 -13.87
N VAL A 141 -5.67 12.10 -13.89
CA VAL A 141 -5.18 11.13 -14.88
C VAL A 141 -6.31 10.19 -15.24
N ILE A 142 -6.38 9.76 -16.51
CA ILE A 142 -7.31 8.73 -16.95
C ILE A 142 -6.61 7.38 -16.93
N ILE A 143 -7.23 6.40 -16.27
CA ILE A 143 -6.78 5.01 -16.23
C ILE A 143 -7.53 4.24 -17.31
N GLU A 144 -6.78 3.75 -18.29
CA GLU A 144 -7.32 2.96 -19.39
C GLU A 144 -7.55 1.50 -18.96
N PRO A 145 -8.65 0.86 -19.40
CA PRO A 145 -8.92 -0.55 -19.07
C PRO A 145 -7.86 -1.47 -19.69
N GLY A 146 -7.21 -2.28 -18.86
CA GLY A 146 -6.08 -3.15 -19.20
C GLY A 146 -4.79 -2.39 -19.56
N GLY A 147 -4.79 -1.06 -19.45
CA GLY A 147 -3.69 -0.20 -19.88
C GLY A 147 -2.68 0.09 -18.77
N GLU A 148 -1.52 0.60 -19.22
CA GLU A 148 -0.45 1.12 -18.37
C GLU A 148 -0.39 2.65 -18.55
N THR A 149 -0.62 3.41 -17.49
CA THR A 149 -0.59 4.87 -17.49
C THR A 149 0.62 5.36 -16.70
N THR A 150 1.44 6.24 -17.28
CA THR A 150 2.58 6.86 -16.59
C THR A 150 2.28 8.32 -16.24
N LEU A 151 2.62 8.73 -15.02
CA LEU A 151 2.46 10.09 -14.53
C LEU A 151 3.78 10.58 -13.90
N ASP A 152 4.42 11.55 -14.55
CA ASP A 152 5.59 12.25 -14.02
C ASP A 152 5.17 13.52 -13.26
N LEU A 153 5.65 13.68 -12.04
CA LEU A 153 5.30 14.77 -11.13
C LEU A 153 6.59 15.44 -10.64
N VAL A 154 6.81 16.69 -11.06
CA VAL A 154 7.90 17.53 -10.56
C VAL A 154 7.39 18.30 -9.34
N LEU A 155 8.11 18.22 -8.23
CA LEU A 155 7.81 18.93 -6.98
C LEU A 155 8.68 20.17 -6.90
N GLU A 156 8.04 21.35 -6.86
CA GLU A 156 8.67 22.68 -6.83
C GLU A 156 8.40 23.42 -5.52
#